data_AF-A0A7X7DHQ1-F1
#
_entry.id   AF-A0A7X7DHQ1-F1
#
_cell.length_a   1.000
_cell.length_b   1.000
_cell.length_c   1.000
_cell.angle_alpha   90.00
_cell.angle_beta   90.00
_cell.angle_gamma   90.00
#
_symmetry.space_group_name_H-M   'P 1'
#
loop_
_entity.id
_entity.type
_entity.pdbx_description
1 polymer ?
#
loop_
_entity_poly.entity_id
_entity_poly.type
_entity_poly.pdbx_seq_one_letter_code
_entity_poly.pdbx_strand_id
1 'polypeptide(L)'
;WIGVDCGSADHPMNTIIRTWHPGRFQECDAKMKKVYGKSFDEIFPLKKYYQVMHLKLFPKGIVHAENLAGDIAKLGSTRAWIGCFPLRGIELESSMCRIVAWLPPKTKKPARKKAAKK
;
A
#
# COMPACT_ATOMS: atom_id res chain seq x y z
N TRP A 1 6.28 8.49 -4.00
CA TRP A 1 6.23 7.40 -2.99
C TRP A 1 4.79 6.95 -2.82
N ILE A 2 4.56 5.75 -2.29
CA ILE A 2 3.22 5.26 -1.92
C ILE A 2 3.16 4.93 -0.43
N GLY A 3 1.97 4.93 0.16
CA GLY A 3 1.73 4.49 1.52
C GLY A 3 0.76 3.31 1.54
N VAL A 4 1.06 2.27 2.32
CA VAL A 4 0.22 1.07 2.42
C VAL A 4 0.01 0.65 3.87
N ASP A 5 -1.19 0.16 4.16
CA ASP A 5 -1.50 -0.46 5.46
C ASP A 5 -1.27 -1.97 5.38
N CYS A 6 -0.01 -2.35 5.26
CA CYS A 6 0.45 -3.74 5.29
C CYS A 6 1.91 -3.79 5.71
N GLY A 7 2.37 -4.97 6.14
CA GLY A 7 3.76 -5.19 6.52
C GLY A 7 4.74 -5.16 5.36
N SER A 8 4.26 -5.32 4.11
CA SER A 8 5.05 -5.01 2.93
C SER A 8 4.19 -4.59 1.74
N ALA A 9 4.66 -3.62 0.94
CA ALA A 9 4.05 -3.24 -0.32
C ALA A 9 4.16 -4.34 -1.39
N ASP A 10 5.18 -5.22 -1.28
CA ASP A 10 5.24 -6.45 -2.06
C ASP A 10 4.34 -7.52 -1.45
N HIS A 11 3.75 -8.38 -2.29
CA HIS A 11 3.04 -9.54 -1.77
C HIS A 11 4.01 -10.42 -0.97
N PRO A 12 3.74 -10.75 0.31
CA PRO A 12 4.72 -11.41 1.18
C PRO A 12 5.20 -12.75 0.60
N MET A 13 4.29 -13.55 0.05
CA MET A 13 4.64 -14.83 -0.60
C MET A 13 5.41 -14.69 -1.92
N ASN A 14 5.63 -13.48 -2.41
CA ASN A 14 6.46 -13.20 -3.58
C ASN A 14 7.82 -12.58 -3.21
N THR A 15 8.27 -12.90 -2.00
CA THR A 15 9.56 -12.53 -1.42
C THR A 15 10.19 -13.78 -0.79
N ILE A 16 11.33 -13.62 -0.10
CA ILE A 16 11.97 -14.71 0.66
C ILE A 16 11.08 -15.33 1.75
N ILE A 17 10.03 -14.63 2.19
CA ILE A 17 9.08 -15.09 3.22
C ILE A 17 8.45 -16.43 2.87
N ARG A 18 8.22 -16.74 1.59
CA ARG A 18 7.69 -18.05 1.18
C ARG A 18 8.60 -19.22 1.57
N THR A 19 9.92 -18.96 1.58
CA THR A 19 10.95 -19.95 1.95
C THR A 19 11.09 -20.04 3.45
N TRP A 20 10.99 -18.91 4.16
CA TRP A 20 11.04 -18.88 5.63
C TRP A 20 9.77 -19.44 6.29
N HIS A 21 8.62 -19.33 5.61
CA HIS A 21 7.32 -19.82 6.09
C HIS A 21 6.64 -20.74 5.06
N PRO A 22 7.21 -21.93 4.77
CA PRO A 22 6.72 -22.80 3.71
C PRO A 22 5.30 -23.32 3.95
N GLY A 23 4.91 -23.57 5.21
CA GLY A 23 3.54 -23.96 5.56
C GLY A 23 2.51 -22.86 5.24
N ARG A 24 2.86 -21.59 5.52
CA ARG A 24 2.01 -20.44 5.18
C ARG A 24 1.94 -20.23 3.66
N PHE A 25 3.02 -20.54 2.94
CA PHE A 25 3.01 -20.51 1.48
C PHE A 25 2.05 -21.56 0.91
N GLN A 26 2.05 -22.79 1.43
CA GLN A 26 1.12 -23.84 1.00
C GLN A 26 -0.34 -23.45 1.25
N GLU A 27 -0.65 -22.87 2.42
CA GLU A 27 -1.99 -22.34 2.72
C GLU A 27 -2.39 -21.23 1.74
N CYS A 28 -1.46 -20.32 1.40
CA CYS A 28 -1.67 -19.28 0.42
C CYS A 28 -1.94 -19.87 -0.97
N ASP A 29 -1.12 -20.81 -1.44
CA ASP A 29 -1.29 -21.46 -2.75
C ASP A 29 -2.62 -22.22 -2.84
N ALA A 30 -3.00 -22.95 -1.79
CA ALA A 30 -4.30 -23.63 -1.71
C ALA A 30 -5.47 -22.63 -1.79
N LYS A 31 -5.36 -21.48 -1.10
CA LYS A 31 -6.34 -20.40 -1.19
C LYS A 31 -6.41 -19.81 -2.60
N MET A 32 -5.27 -19.62 -3.27
CA MET A 32 -5.22 -19.10 -4.64
C MET A 32 -5.91 -20.05 -5.62
N LYS A 33 -5.64 -21.36 -5.52
CA LYS A 33 -6.31 -22.39 -6.33
C LYS A 33 -7.82 -22.40 -6.08
N LYS A 34 -8.25 -22.28 -4.83
CA LYS A 34 -9.68 -22.25 -4.47
C LYS A 34 -10.41 -21.01 -5.00
N VAL A 35 -9.79 -19.84 -4.92
CA VAL A 35 -10.45 -18.55 -5.28
C VAL A 35 -10.34 -18.24 -6.78
N TYR A 36 -9.19 -18.56 -7.39
CA TYR A 36 -8.85 -18.13 -8.75
C TYR A 36 -8.61 -19.30 -9.72
N GLY A 37 -8.65 -20.55 -9.26
CA GLY A 37 -8.41 -21.72 -10.11
C GLY A 37 -6.96 -21.90 -10.58
N LYS A 38 -6.01 -21.13 -10.01
CA LYS A 38 -4.58 -21.14 -10.40
C LYS A 38 -3.70 -21.16 -9.17
N SER A 39 -2.51 -21.74 -9.29
CA SER A 39 -1.47 -21.67 -8.27
C SER A 39 -0.98 -20.23 -8.06
N PHE A 40 -0.33 -20.00 -6.92
CA PHE A 40 0.31 -18.74 -6.60
C PHE A 40 1.33 -18.36 -7.69
N ASP A 41 2.16 -19.31 -8.14
CA ASP A 41 3.23 -19.05 -9.11
C ASP A 41 2.72 -18.77 -10.52
N GLU A 42 1.51 -19.23 -10.87
CA GLU A 42 0.85 -18.85 -12.12
C GLU A 42 0.33 -17.40 -12.09
N ILE A 43 -0.15 -16.95 -10.93
CA ILE A 43 -0.69 -15.59 -10.76
C ILE A 43 0.43 -14.56 -10.52
N PHE A 44 1.40 -14.94 -9.69
CA PHE A 44 2.57 -14.14 -9.34
C PHE A 44 3.88 -14.85 -9.76
N PRO A 45 4.18 -14.97 -11.07
CA PRO A 45 5.44 -15.51 -11.52
C PRO A 45 6.65 -14.79 -10.90
N LEU A 46 7.50 -15.53 -10.19
CA LEU A 46 8.67 -14.98 -9.49
C LEU A 46 9.55 -14.12 -10.39
N LYS A 47 9.89 -14.61 -11.59
CA LYS A 47 10.73 -13.88 -12.56
C LYS A 47 10.20 -12.48 -12.89
N LYS A 48 8.88 -12.28 -12.84
CA LYS A 48 8.23 -11.02 -13.19
C LYS A 48 7.99 -10.12 -11.98
N TYR A 49 7.52 -10.72 -10.88
CA TYR A 49 6.94 -10.00 -9.76
C TYR A 49 7.76 -10.04 -8.47
N TYR A 50 8.84 -10.82 -8.39
CA TYR A 50 9.65 -10.92 -7.18
C TYR A 50 10.15 -9.55 -6.73
N GLN A 51 9.77 -9.16 -5.50
CA GLN A 51 10.12 -7.89 -4.86
C GLN A 51 10.11 -6.67 -5.80
N VAL A 52 9.08 -6.53 -6.62
CA VAL A 52 9.02 -5.46 -7.64
C VAL A 52 9.05 -4.08 -7.00
N MET A 53 8.40 -3.91 -5.84
CA MET A 53 8.35 -2.61 -5.17
C MET A 53 9.74 -2.18 -4.71
N HIS A 54 10.55 -3.12 -4.22
CA HIS A 54 11.93 -2.82 -3.80
C HIS A 54 12.89 -2.75 -5.01
N LEU A 55 12.90 -3.77 -5.87
CA LEU A 55 13.94 -3.92 -6.90
C LEU A 55 13.74 -3.03 -8.13
N LYS A 56 12.49 -2.73 -8.52
CA LYS A 56 12.22 -1.95 -9.74
C LYS A 56 11.88 -0.49 -9.48
N LEU A 57 11.36 -0.16 -8.29
CA LEU A 57 10.88 1.19 -8.00
C LEU A 57 11.87 2.02 -7.17
N PHE A 58 12.61 1.43 -6.23
CA PHE A 58 13.62 2.18 -5.46
C PHE A 58 14.71 2.81 -6.33
N PRO A 59 15.28 2.11 -7.35
CA PRO A 59 16.25 2.73 -8.25
C PRO A 59 15.70 3.92 -9.04
N LYS A 60 14.37 4.09 -9.08
CA LYS A 60 13.67 5.22 -9.72
C LYS A 60 13.26 6.30 -8.71
N GLY A 61 13.69 6.20 -7.45
CA GLY A 61 13.30 7.12 -6.38
C GLY A 61 11.85 6.96 -5.91
N ILE A 62 11.15 5.89 -6.32
CA ILE A 62 9.78 5.63 -5.90
C ILE A 62 9.82 4.70 -4.69
N VAL A 63 9.92 5.30 -3.51
CA VAL A 63 9.90 4.59 -2.22
C VAL A 63 8.49 4.36 -1.69
N HIS A 64 8.35 3.56 -0.64
CA HIS A 64 7.08 3.36 0.05
C HIS A 64 7.20 3.51 1.56
N ALA A 65 6.08 3.85 2.19
CA ALA A 65 5.88 3.77 3.61
C ALA A 65 4.88 2.64 3.89
N GLU A 66 5.23 1.77 4.82
CA GLU A 66 4.49 0.56 5.17
C GLU A 66 3.91 0.70 6.57
N ASN A 67 2.95 -0.16 6.90
CA ASN A 67 2.30 -0.18 8.20
C ASN A 67 1.68 1.17 8.62
N LEU A 68 1.08 1.90 7.67
CA LEU A 68 0.50 3.21 7.93
C LEU A 68 -0.64 3.17 8.97
N ALA A 69 -1.52 2.17 8.85
CA ALA A 69 -2.65 1.93 9.74
C ALA A 69 -3.44 3.20 10.15
N GLY A 70 -4.20 3.09 11.24
CA GLY A 70 -4.81 4.21 11.94
C GLY A 70 -5.78 5.04 11.09
N ASP A 71 -5.43 6.30 10.88
CA ASP A 71 -6.32 7.30 10.29
C ASP A 71 -6.44 7.21 8.76
N ILE A 72 -5.66 6.34 8.10
CA ILE A 72 -5.74 6.15 6.65
C ILE A 72 -7.15 5.71 6.21
N ALA A 73 -7.83 4.88 7.02
CA ALA A 73 -9.18 4.41 6.75
C ALA A 73 -10.22 5.55 6.76
N LYS A 74 -9.94 6.67 7.45
CA LYS A 74 -10.83 7.84 7.51
C LYS A 74 -10.83 8.65 6.22
N LEU A 75 -9.80 8.51 5.37
CA LEU A 75 -9.63 9.31 4.15
C LEU A 75 -10.37 8.73 2.94
N GLY A 76 -10.47 7.40 2.83
CA GLY A 76 -11.04 6.75 1.64
C GLY A 76 -10.39 7.23 0.34
N SER A 77 -11.20 7.67 -0.63
CA SER A 77 -10.72 8.24 -1.90
C SER A 77 -10.56 9.77 -1.88
N THR A 78 -10.56 10.39 -0.70
CA THR A 78 -10.44 11.86 -0.56
C THR A 78 -9.04 12.32 -0.93
N ARG A 79 -8.94 13.34 -1.79
CA ARG A 79 -7.66 13.99 -2.08
C ARG A 79 -7.20 14.82 -0.89
N ALA A 80 -5.95 14.65 -0.49
CA ALA A 80 -5.31 15.36 0.60
C ALA A 80 -3.85 15.66 0.26
N TRP A 81 -3.26 16.66 0.90
CA TRP A 81 -1.81 16.83 0.90
C TRP A 81 -1.21 15.86 1.93
N ILE A 82 -0.28 15.02 1.47
CA ILE A 82 0.33 13.99 2.32
C ILE A 82 1.75 14.41 2.67
N GLY A 83 2.03 14.55 3.96
CA GLY A 83 3.37 14.80 4.50
C GLY A 83 3.97 13.52 5.09
N CYS A 84 5.26 13.29 4.85
CA CYS A 84 6.03 12.22 5.48
C CYS A 84 7.21 12.84 6.23
N PHE A 85 7.32 12.55 7.52
CA PHE A 85 8.35 13.08 8.42
C PHE A 85 9.15 11.93 9.03
N PRO A 86 10.16 11.41 8.31
CA PRO A 86 11.04 10.35 8.81
C PRO A 86 12.03 10.88 9.84
N LEU A 87 12.47 10.00 10.75
CA LEU A 87 13.63 10.29 11.59
C LEU A 87 14.87 10.41 10.69
N ARG A 88 15.70 11.42 10.98
CA ARG A 88 16.95 11.64 10.24
C ARG A 88 18.05 10.76 10.82
N GLY A 89 18.80 10.12 9.94
CA GLY A 89 19.98 9.34 10.28
C GLY A 89 20.93 9.25 9.09
N ILE A 90 22.16 8.84 9.36
CA ILE A 90 23.18 8.59 8.34
C ILE A 90 23.12 7.09 8.01
N GLU A 91 23.18 6.75 6.71
CA GLU A 91 23.24 5.36 6.22
C GLU A 91 22.06 4.45 6.63
N LEU A 92 20.90 5.03 6.94
CA LEU A 92 19.69 4.25 7.19
C LEU A 92 19.04 3.77 5.88
N GLU A 93 18.84 2.47 5.75
CA GLU A 93 18.08 1.88 4.63
C GLU A 93 16.58 2.17 4.71
N SER A 94 16.07 2.36 5.94
CA SER A 94 14.69 2.74 6.22
C SER A 94 14.60 3.53 7.53
N SER A 95 13.50 4.24 7.73
CA SER A 95 13.31 5.07 8.92
C SER A 95 11.85 5.10 9.35
N MET A 96 11.62 5.04 10.66
CA MET A 96 10.30 5.29 11.23
C MET A 96 9.88 6.72 10.89
N CYS A 97 8.60 6.92 10.58
CA CYS A 97 8.10 8.23 10.19
C CYS A 97 6.75 8.54 10.80
N ARG A 98 6.44 9.84 10.86
CA ARG A 98 5.07 10.33 11.05
C ARG A 98 4.50 10.72 9.69
N ILE A 99 3.40 10.09 9.30
CA ILE A 99 2.64 10.47 8.11
C ILE A 99 1.40 11.21 8.54
N VAL A 100 1.11 12.31 7.85
CA VAL A 100 -0.04 13.17 8.11
C VAL A 100 -0.74 13.50 6.80
N ALA A 101 -2.05 13.69 6.88
CA ALA A 101 -2.87 14.13 5.76
C ALA A 101 -3.58 15.44 6.10
N TRP A 102 -3.33 16.48 5.31
CA TRP A 102 -4.08 17.73 5.40
C TRP A 102 -5.19 17.73 4.35
N LEU A 103 -6.43 17.86 4.83
CA LEU A 103 -7.59 17.95 3.95
C LEU A 103 -7.67 19.34 3.28
N PRO A 104 -8.23 19.42 2.06
CA PRO A 104 -8.59 20.69 1.46
C PRO A 104 -9.49 21.50 2.39
N PRO A 105 -9.40 22.84 2.37
CA PRO A 105 -10.39 23.70 3.01
C PRO A 105 -11.78 23.24 2.61
N LYS A 106 -12.69 23.13 3.57
CA LYS A 106 -14.08 22.76 3.28
C LYS A 106 -14.66 23.82 2.34
N THR A 107 -14.91 23.47 1.08
CA THR A 107 -15.65 24.34 0.19
C THR A 107 -17.04 24.52 0.79
N LYS A 108 -17.42 25.78 1.08
CA LYS A 108 -18.81 26.09 1.42
C LYS A 108 -19.64 25.65 0.21
N LYS A 109 -20.42 24.58 0.35
CA LYS A 109 -21.38 24.19 -0.70
C LYS A 109 -22.24 25.42 -1.00
N PRO A 110 -22.36 25.86 -2.27
CA PRO A 110 -23.34 26.87 -2.59
C PRO A 110 -24.71 26.36 -2.13
N ALA A 111 -25.46 27.23 -1.44
CA ALA A 111 -26.79 26.90 -0.95
C ALA A 111 -27.60 26.31 -2.11
N ARG A 112 -28.10 25.08 -1.94
CA ARG A 112 -28.94 24.41 -2.93
C ARG A 112 -30.18 25.28 -3.09
N LYS A 113 -30.30 26.04 -4.19
CA LYS A 113 -31.53 26.77 -4.51
C LYS A 113 -32.64 25.72 -4.53
N LYS A 114 -33.59 25.80 -3.59
CA LYS A 114 -34.79 24.95 -3.62
C LYS A 114 -35.44 25.20 -4.97
N ALA A 115 -35.56 24.17 -5.80
CA ALA A 115 -36.33 24.26 -7.03
C ALA A 115 -37.75 24.68 -6.64
N ALA A 116 -38.20 25.82 -7.18
CA ALA A 116 -39.59 26.25 -7.02
C ALA A 116 -40.48 25.16 -7.61
N LYS A 117 -41.32 24.56 -6.77
CA LYS A 117 -42.38 23.66 -7.24
C LYS A 117 -43.33 24.49 -8.10
N LYS A 118 -43.45 24.13 -9.38
CA LYS A 118 -44.56 24.54 -10.24
C LYS A 118 -45.83 23.83 -9.80
#